data_AF-X1DB78-F1
#
_entry.id   AF-X1DB78-F1
#
_cell.length_a   1.000
_cell.length_b   1.000
_cell.length_c   1.000
_cell.angle_alpha   90.00
_cell.angle_beta   90.00
_cell.angle_gamma   90.00
#
_symmetry.space_group_name_H-M   'P 1'
#
loop_
_entity.id
_entity.type
_entity.pdbx_description
1 polymer ?
#
loop_
_entity_poly.entity_id
_entity_poly.type
_entity_poly.pdbx_seq_one_letter_code
_entity_poly.pdbx_strand_id
1 'polypeptide(L)'
;MKTRARLMEVVVCLLLLATMLLMNTADAQILQIPEVSRDKVICFALYTVHNNILKMTAQLYPLKEGEDRIVRLEVKQDGKCKQIAQTQVVERGWTAVFRVENWDSTKDIEYRVAHGKNAYYTGIIRKDPVDKNTIVVAAFTGNSINPRHGGDIPKIDIVENLKKLKPDFLFFSGDQVYDHNRH
;
A
#
# COMPACT_ATOMS: atom_id res chain seq x y z
N MET A 1 61.31 -14.27 13.02
CA MET A 1 60.67 -13.79 11.77
C MET A 1 59.48 -14.63 11.32
N LYS A 2 59.59 -15.97 11.22
CA LYS A 2 58.49 -16.85 10.76
C LYS A 2 57.16 -16.73 11.53
N THR A 3 57.20 -16.50 12.84
CA THR A 3 56.00 -16.40 13.69
C THR A 3 55.18 -15.14 13.45
N ARG A 4 55.82 -14.01 13.13
CA ARG A 4 55.14 -12.74 12.82
C ARG A 4 54.44 -12.80 11.45
N ALA A 5 55.04 -13.48 10.47
CA ALA A 5 54.43 -13.68 9.16
C ALA A 5 53.15 -14.54 9.23
N ARG A 6 53.19 -15.65 9.98
CA ARG A 6 51.99 -16.48 10.22
C ARG A 6 50.88 -15.74 10.96
N LEU A 7 51.25 -14.91 11.94
CA LEU A 7 50.26 -14.11 12.68
C LEU A 7 49.59 -13.08 11.75
N MET A 8 50.36 -12.47 10.85
CA MET A 8 49.85 -11.51 9.88
C MET A 8 48.93 -12.16 8.84
N GLU A 9 49.27 -13.35 8.34
CA GLU A 9 48.41 -14.14 7.43
C GLU A 9 47.06 -14.50 8.08
N VAL A 10 47.07 -14.95 9.35
CA VAL A 10 45.85 -15.30 10.08
C VAL A 10 44.95 -14.06 10.27
N VAL A 11 45.53 -12.91 10.59
CA VAL A 11 44.78 -11.65 10.75
C VAL A 11 44.16 -11.19 9.43
N VAL A 12 44.90 -11.28 8.31
CA VAL A 12 44.38 -10.95 6.98
C VAL A 12 43.26 -11.89 6.55
N CYS A 13 43.39 -13.20 6.80
CA CYS A 13 42.32 -14.17 6.52
C CYS A 13 41.07 -13.91 7.37
N LEU A 14 41.21 -13.57 8.66
CA LEU A 14 40.07 -13.24 9.52
C LEU A 14 39.37 -11.94 9.08
N LEU A 15 40.12 -10.92 8.63
CA LEU A 15 39.56 -9.70 8.08
C LEU A 15 38.84 -9.93 6.75
N LEU A 16 39.38 -10.78 5.87
CA LEU A 16 38.74 -11.18 4.62
C LEU A 16 37.45 -11.99 4.87
N LEU A 17 37.47 -12.89 5.85
CA LEU A 17 36.28 -13.66 6.23
C LEU A 17 35.21 -12.77 6.86
N ALA A 18 35.60 -11.82 7.71
CA ALA A 18 34.69 -10.85 8.32
C ALA A 18 34.07 -9.91 7.28
N THR A 19 34.85 -9.45 6.30
CA THR A 19 34.35 -8.60 5.20
C THR A 19 33.42 -9.37 4.26
N MET A 20 33.71 -10.63 3.94
CA MET A 20 32.78 -11.49 3.20
C MET A 20 31.48 -11.76 3.99
N LEU A 21 31.57 -11.97 5.30
CA LEU A 21 30.37 -12.12 6.15
C LEU A 21 29.53 -10.84 6.15
N LEU A 22 30.16 -9.67 6.31
CA LEU A 22 29.49 -8.37 6.33
C LEU A 22 28.86 -8.04 4.97
N MET A 23 29.52 -8.37 3.86
CA MET A 23 28.96 -8.21 2.51
C MET A 23 27.77 -9.14 2.25
N ASN A 24 27.79 -10.37 2.76
CA ASN A 24 26.64 -11.28 2.68
C ASN A 24 25.45 -10.85 3.54
N THR A 25 25.68 -10.17 4.68
CA THR A 25 24.56 -9.64 5.49
C THR A 25 23.88 -8.41 4.87
N ALA A 26 24.55 -7.72 3.95
CA ALA A 26 23.96 -6.59 3.22
C ALA A 26 23.01 -7.04 2.10
N ASP A 27 23.11 -8.29 1.65
CA ASP A 27 22.35 -8.85 0.53
C ASP A 27 21.23 -9.78 1.04
N ALA A 28 20.34 -9.25 1.90
CA ALA A 28 18.97 -9.76 2.13
C ALA A 28 18.27 -8.96 3.25
N GLN A 29 17.90 -7.71 3.02
CA GLN A 29 16.70 -7.22 3.71
C GLN A 29 15.52 -7.95 3.09
N ILE A 30 15.13 -9.06 3.72
CA ILE A 30 13.85 -9.73 3.46
C ILE A 30 12.78 -8.64 3.56
N LEU A 31 11.97 -8.50 2.51
CA LEU A 31 10.82 -7.61 2.49
C LEU A 31 9.86 -8.03 3.61
N GLN A 32 9.99 -7.37 4.75
CA GLN A 32 9.10 -7.56 5.88
C GLN A 32 7.99 -6.54 5.82
N ILE A 33 6.77 -7.00 6.09
CA ILE A 33 5.64 -6.10 6.31
C ILE A 33 5.98 -5.26 7.56
N PRO A 34 6.02 -3.93 7.47
CA PRO A 34 6.40 -3.11 8.61
C PRO A 34 5.35 -3.20 9.72
N GLU A 35 5.81 -3.21 10.96
CA GLU A 35 4.92 -2.97 12.10
C GLU A 35 4.50 -1.50 12.12
N VAL A 36 3.19 -1.27 12.20
CA VAL A 36 2.62 0.08 12.27
C VAL A 36 1.92 0.34 13.59
N SER A 37 1.80 1.61 13.97
CA SER A 37 0.93 1.99 15.09
C SER A 37 -0.52 1.62 14.77
N ARG A 38 -1.31 1.34 15.82
CA ARG A 38 -2.65 0.77 15.65
C ARG A 38 -3.65 1.74 15.02
N ASP A 39 -3.38 3.05 15.06
CA ASP A 39 -4.12 4.08 14.34
C ASP A 39 -3.76 4.17 12.83
N LYS A 40 -2.77 3.39 12.37
CA LYS A 40 -2.28 3.35 10.98
C LYS A 40 -2.44 1.98 10.31
N VAL A 41 -3.26 1.09 10.89
CA VAL A 41 -3.45 -0.29 10.39
C VAL A 41 -4.16 -0.39 9.04
N ILE A 42 -4.77 0.68 8.54
CA ILE A 42 -5.32 0.73 7.18
C ILE A 42 -4.23 1.26 6.24
N CYS A 43 -3.73 0.41 5.34
CA CYS A 43 -2.68 0.74 4.38
C CYS A 43 -3.17 1.72 3.31
N PHE A 44 -4.21 1.30 2.59
CA PHE A 44 -4.81 2.04 1.47
C PHE A 44 -6.20 1.51 1.17
N ALA A 45 -6.95 2.24 0.35
CA ALA A 45 -8.20 1.77 -0.24
C ALA A 45 -8.22 2.05 -1.74
N LEU A 46 -8.68 1.06 -2.52
CA LEU A 46 -8.94 1.19 -3.94
C LEU A 46 -10.43 1.05 -4.18
N TYR A 47 -10.98 1.91 -5.04
CA TYR A 47 -12.40 1.87 -5.38
C TYR A 47 -12.64 1.91 -6.87
N THR A 48 -13.82 1.44 -7.27
CA THR A 48 -14.39 1.65 -8.59
C THR A 48 -15.88 1.87 -8.42
N VAL A 49 -16.42 2.80 -9.20
CA VAL A 49 -17.87 3.00 -9.32
C VAL A 49 -18.27 2.59 -10.73
N HIS A 50 -19.30 1.76 -10.82
CA HIS A 50 -19.86 1.34 -12.10
C HIS A 50 -21.33 0.97 -11.91
N ASN A 51 -22.22 1.45 -12.79
CA ASN A 51 -23.67 1.24 -12.73
C ASN A 51 -24.25 1.49 -11.33
N ASN A 52 -24.00 2.67 -10.77
CA ASN A 52 -24.47 3.09 -9.45
C ASN A 52 -24.08 2.12 -8.32
N ILE A 53 -22.98 1.41 -8.47
CA ILE A 53 -22.44 0.52 -7.45
C ILE A 53 -21.00 0.92 -7.16
N LEU A 54 -20.74 1.30 -5.92
CA LEU A 54 -19.40 1.46 -5.39
C LEU A 54 -18.89 0.09 -4.94
N LYS A 55 -17.73 -0.30 -5.46
CA LYS A 55 -16.92 -1.39 -4.92
C LYS A 55 -15.63 -0.80 -4.36
N MET A 56 -15.27 -1.17 -3.14
CA MET A 56 -14.04 -0.72 -2.50
C MET A 56 -13.34 -1.89 -1.82
N THR A 57 -12.02 -1.96 -1.96
CA THR A 57 -11.17 -2.84 -1.16
C THR A 57 -10.24 -1.97 -0.33
N ALA A 58 -10.35 -2.07 0.99
CA ALA A 58 -9.35 -1.54 1.91
C ALA A 58 -8.34 -2.64 2.23
N GLN A 59 -7.05 -2.33 2.07
CA GLN A 59 -5.94 -3.17 2.51
C GLN A 59 -5.55 -2.76 3.93
N LEU A 60 -5.43 -3.74 4.82
CA LEU A 60 -4.93 -3.55 6.18
C LEU A 60 -3.54 -4.18 6.32
N TYR A 61 -2.79 -3.66 7.28
CA TYR A 61 -1.67 -4.39 7.88
C TYR A 61 -2.22 -5.56 8.70
N PRO A 62 -1.42 -6.62 8.93
CA PRO A 62 -1.84 -7.74 9.76
C PRO A 62 -2.38 -7.28 11.12
N LEU A 63 -3.59 -7.74 11.44
CA LEU A 63 -4.22 -7.45 12.71
C LEU A 63 -3.79 -8.47 13.76
N LYS A 64 -3.58 -8.00 14.99
CA LYS A 64 -3.21 -8.84 16.13
C LYS A 64 -4.42 -9.63 16.63
N GLU A 65 -4.15 -10.66 17.42
CA GLU A 65 -5.18 -11.40 18.14
C GLU A 65 -5.98 -10.44 19.05
N GLY A 66 -7.31 -10.61 19.09
CA GLY A 66 -8.22 -9.76 19.85
C GLY A 66 -8.56 -8.40 19.22
N GLU A 67 -7.90 -7.99 18.13
CA GLU A 67 -8.30 -6.78 17.39
C GLU A 67 -9.60 -7.01 16.61
N ASP A 68 -10.45 -5.98 16.53
CA ASP A 68 -11.73 -6.04 15.82
C ASP A 68 -11.54 -6.49 14.37
N ARG A 69 -12.42 -7.37 13.88
CA ARG A 69 -12.43 -7.80 12.48
C ARG A 69 -13.48 -7.08 11.65
N ILE A 70 -14.20 -6.12 12.24
CA ILE A 70 -15.09 -5.23 11.53
C ILE A 70 -14.33 -4.01 11.03
N VAL A 71 -14.50 -3.72 9.74
CA VAL A 71 -14.11 -2.45 9.13
C VAL A 71 -15.37 -1.74 8.65
N ARG A 72 -15.46 -0.44 8.89
CA ARG A 72 -16.59 0.40 8.51
C ARG A 72 -16.22 1.31 7.35
N LEU A 73 -17.15 1.52 6.43
CA LEU A 73 -17.10 2.57 5.43
C LEU A 73 -18.07 3.67 5.84
N GLU A 74 -17.56 4.88 5.94
CA GLU A 74 -18.31 6.05 6.34
C GLU A 74 -18.16 7.15 5.27
N VAL A 75 -19.22 7.93 5.08
CA VAL A 75 -19.22 9.08 4.16
C VAL A 75 -19.56 10.35 4.92
N LYS A 76 -19.04 11.48 4.45
CA LYS A 76 -19.36 12.77 5.03
C LYS A 76 -20.66 13.29 4.44
N GLN A 77 -21.67 13.47 5.28
CA GLN A 77 -22.96 14.07 4.96
C GLN A 77 -23.24 15.17 5.98
N ASP A 78 -23.53 16.38 5.50
CA ASP A 78 -23.86 17.54 6.35
C ASP A 78 -22.82 17.81 7.44
N GLY A 79 -21.53 17.66 7.09
CA GLY A 79 -20.40 17.85 8.00
C GLY A 79 -20.16 16.71 9.01
N LYS A 80 -21.00 15.65 9.01
CA LYS A 80 -20.89 14.49 9.89
C LYS A 80 -20.46 13.24 9.12
N CYS A 81 -19.63 12.41 9.73
CA CYS A 81 -19.32 11.09 9.18
C CYS A 81 -20.46 10.11 9.53
N LYS A 82 -21.09 9.52 8.52
CA LYS A 82 -22.14 8.52 8.66
C LYS A 82 -21.67 7.19 8.13
N GLN A 83 -21.77 6.14 8.94
CA GLN A 83 -21.54 4.77 8.50
C GLN A 83 -22.60 4.37 7.47
N ILE A 84 -22.14 3.87 6.32
CA ILE A 84 -23.00 3.39 5.22
C ILE A 84 -22.82 1.91 4.95
N ALA A 85 -21.70 1.33 5.36
CA ALA A 85 -21.46 -0.10 5.26
C ALA A 85 -20.46 -0.56 6.31
N GLN A 86 -20.45 -1.86 6.58
CA GLN A 86 -19.41 -2.54 7.33
C GLN A 86 -19.16 -3.93 6.75
N THR A 87 -17.97 -4.47 6.96
CA THR A 87 -17.59 -5.80 6.46
C THR A 87 -16.61 -6.45 7.42
N GLN A 88 -16.50 -7.78 7.32
CA GLN A 88 -15.49 -8.56 8.04
C GLN A 88 -14.16 -8.54 7.28
N VAL A 89 -13.05 -8.51 7.99
CA VAL A 89 -11.71 -8.65 7.43
C VAL A 89 -11.54 -10.07 6.87
N VAL A 90 -11.05 -10.16 5.65
CA VAL A 90 -10.58 -11.40 5.01
C VAL A 90 -9.12 -11.60 5.40
N GLU A 91 -8.87 -12.39 6.44
CA GLU A 91 -7.53 -12.51 7.06
C GLU A 91 -6.45 -13.05 6.12
N ARG A 92 -6.80 -13.93 5.17
CA ARG A 92 -5.84 -14.48 4.19
C ARG A 92 -5.13 -13.38 3.38
N GLY A 93 -5.80 -12.24 3.15
CA GLY A 93 -5.24 -11.10 2.43
C GLY A 93 -5.20 -9.81 3.24
N TRP A 94 -5.66 -9.82 4.50
CA TRP A 94 -5.89 -8.63 5.31
C TRP A 94 -6.69 -7.55 4.58
N THR A 95 -7.74 -7.94 3.87
CA THR A 95 -8.59 -7.02 3.10
C THR A 95 -9.97 -6.86 3.71
N ALA A 96 -10.58 -5.69 3.52
CA ALA A 96 -11.98 -5.44 3.80
C ALA A 96 -12.66 -4.99 2.51
N VAL A 97 -13.62 -5.78 2.03
CA VAL A 97 -14.30 -5.55 0.75
C VAL A 97 -15.71 -5.02 1.00
N PHE A 98 -16.02 -3.91 0.35
CA PHE A 98 -17.31 -3.23 0.41
C PHE A 98 -17.98 -3.25 -0.97
N ARG A 99 -19.31 -3.39 -0.93
CA ARG A 99 -20.21 -3.17 -2.06
C ARG A 99 -21.35 -2.31 -1.56
N VAL A 100 -21.52 -1.13 -2.14
CA VAL A 100 -22.62 -0.21 -1.83
C VAL A 100 -23.41 0.05 -3.10
N GLU A 101 -24.68 -0.34 -3.09
CA GLU A 101 -25.60 -0.16 -4.21
C GLU A 101 -26.27 1.21 -4.15
N ASN A 102 -26.89 1.63 -5.26
CA ASN A 102 -27.53 2.93 -5.41
C ASN A 102 -26.58 4.10 -5.06
N TRP A 103 -25.30 3.95 -5.41
CA TRP A 103 -24.29 4.98 -5.26
C TRP A 103 -24.56 6.15 -6.20
N ASP A 104 -24.56 7.35 -5.63
CA ASP A 104 -24.70 8.61 -6.37
C ASP A 104 -23.32 9.02 -6.93
N SER A 105 -23.11 8.77 -8.23
CA SER A 105 -21.88 9.14 -8.95
C SER A 105 -21.94 10.54 -9.56
N THR A 106 -22.96 11.34 -9.25
CA THR A 106 -23.09 12.70 -9.82
C THR A 106 -22.28 13.75 -9.08
N LYS A 107 -21.78 13.43 -7.88
CA LYS A 107 -21.05 14.34 -7.00
C LYS A 107 -19.84 13.66 -6.35
N ASP A 108 -18.83 14.46 -6.04
CA ASP A 108 -17.72 14.02 -5.22
C ASP A 108 -18.21 13.76 -3.80
N ILE A 109 -17.87 12.59 -3.24
CA ILE A 109 -18.25 12.20 -1.88
C ILE A 109 -16.99 11.90 -1.07
N GLU A 110 -16.74 12.72 -0.04
CA GLU A 110 -15.71 12.45 0.96
C GLU A 110 -16.08 11.17 1.73
N TYR A 111 -15.12 10.25 1.86
CA TYR A 111 -15.26 9.02 2.62
C TYR A 111 -14.13 8.84 3.62
N ARG A 112 -14.37 7.94 4.59
CA ARG A 112 -13.32 7.31 5.38
C ARG A 112 -13.60 5.84 5.59
N VAL A 113 -12.54 5.03 5.54
CA VAL A 113 -12.52 3.67 6.07
C VAL A 113 -12.12 3.78 7.54
N ALA A 114 -12.84 3.11 8.44
CA ALA A 114 -12.59 3.14 9.86
C ALA A 114 -12.39 1.72 10.42
N HIS A 115 -11.36 1.54 11.25
CA HIS A 115 -11.09 0.31 11.98
C HIS A 115 -10.82 0.62 13.46
N GLY A 116 -11.42 -0.19 14.35
CA GLY A 116 -11.38 0.07 15.79
C GLY A 116 -11.88 1.48 16.14
N LYS A 117 -11.26 2.13 17.12
CA LYS A 117 -11.61 3.49 17.56
C LYS A 117 -10.82 4.59 16.85
N ASN A 118 -9.61 4.29 16.41
CA ASN A 118 -8.59 5.30 16.11
C ASN A 118 -8.00 5.22 14.69
N ALA A 119 -8.22 4.13 13.96
CA ALA A 119 -7.64 3.98 12.63
C ALA A 119 -8.61 4.47 11.55
N TYR A 120 -8.17 5.46 10.77
CA TYR A 120 -8.95 6.07 9.70
C TYR A 120 -8.11 6.27 8.45
N TYR A 121 -8.67 5.91 7.29
CA TYR A 121 -8.11 6.23 5.97
C TYR A 121 -9.14 7.05 5.19
N THR A 122 -8.80 8.27 4.79
CA THR A 122 -9.73 9.22 4.15
C THR A 122 -9.47 9.33 2.65
N GLY A 123 -10.52 9.69 1.91
CA GLY A 123 -10.40 9.97 0.49
C GLY A 123 -11.67 10.61 -0.08
N ILE A 124 -11.69 10.74 -1.40
CA ILE A 124 -12.85 11.22 -2.16
C ILE A 124 -13.16 10.17 -3.22
N ILE A 125 -14.39 9.69 -3.22
CA ILE A 125 -14.96 8.97 -4.36
C ILE A 125 -15.45 10.03 -5.33
N ARG A 126 -14.80 10.11 -6.50
CA ARG A 126 -15.07 11.17 -7.47
C ARG A 126 -16.37 10.91 -8.22
N LYS A 127 -17.03 11.99 -8.64
CA LYS A 127 -18.13 11.93 -9.60
C LYS A 127 -17.65 11.35 -10.94
N ASP A 128 -18.56 10.75 -11.68
CA ASP A 128 -18.27 10.32 -13.05
C ASP A 128 -18.01 11.57 -13.92
N PRO A 129 -16.96 11.57 -14.76
CA PRO A 129 -16.59 12.73 -15.59
C PRO A 129 -17.46 12.83 -16.86
N VAL A 130 -18.78 12.61 -16.74
CA VAL A 130 -19.74 12.61 -17.87
C VAL A 130 -19.89 13.96 -18.55
N ASP A 131 -19.46 15.03 -17.88
CA ASP A 131 -19.41 16.40 -18.38
C ASP A 131 -18.16 16.69 -19.24
N LYS A 132 -17.23 15.73 -19.37
CA LYS A 132 -16.00 15.90 -20.14
C LYS A 132 -16.04 15.14 -21.47
N ASN A 133 -15.62 15.81 -22.54
CA ASN A 133 -15.36 15.16 -23.84
C ASN A 133 -14.09 14.29 -23.85
N THR A 134 -13.21 14.47 -22.86
CA THR A 134 -11.94 13.75 -22.76
C THR A 134 -11.63 13.48 -21.30
N ILE A 135 -11.27 12.24 -20.99
CA ILE A 135 -10.83 11.83 -19.66
C ILE A 135 -9.30 11.77 -19.60
N VAL A 136 -8.74 12.04 -18.42
CA VAL A 136 -7.32 11.88 -18.15
C VAL A 136 -7.11 10.58 -17.39
N VAL A 137 -6.30 9.68 -17.95
CA VAL A 137 -5.94 8.40 -17.33
C VAL A 137 -4.48 8.44 -16.91
N ALA A 138 -4.20 8.14 -15.65
CA ALA A 138 -2.84 7.84 -15.20
C ALA A 138 -2.65 6.33 -15.22
N ALA A 139 -1.70 5.86 -16.02
CA ALA A 139 -1.38 4.43 -16.14
C ALA A 139 -0.13 4.09 -15.32
N PHE A 140 -0.21 3.00 -14.55
CA PHE A 140 0.87 2.48 -13.72
C PHE A 140 1.19 1.05 -14.12
N THR A 141 2.48 0.77 -14.21
CA THR A 141 3.03 -0.56 -14.50
C THR A 141 4.37 -0.70 -13.80
N GLY A 142 4.75 -1.92 -13.46
CA GLY A 142 6.08 -2.25 -12.98
C GLY A 142 6.55 -1.51 -11.73
N ASN A 143 5.81 -1.67 -10.63
CA ASN A 143 6.16 -1.09 -9.33
C ASN A 143 7.05 -2.03 -8.50
N SER A 144 8.26 -2.31 -8.98
CA SER A 144 9.17 -3.21 -8.28
C SER A 144 9.69 -2.62 -6.98
N ILE A 145 9.71 -3.45 -5.96
CA ILE A 145 10.23 -3.17 -4.62
C ILE A 145 11.74 -3.47 -4.49
N ASN A 146 12.37 -4.01 -5.53
CA ASN A 146 13.79 -4.33 -5.52
C ASN A 146 14.64 -3.04 -5.64
N PRO A 147 15.60 -2.79 -4.74
CA PRO A 147 16.50 -1.63 -4.83
C PRO A 147 17.26 -1.55 -6.17
N ARG A 148 17.59 -2.69 -6.79
CA ARG A 148 18.23 -2.73 -8.12
C ARG A 148 17.33 -2.16 -9.23
N HIS A 149 16.01 -2.13 -9.01
CA HIS A 149 15.03 -1.51 -9.89
C HIS A 149 14.58 -0.11 -9.38
N GLY A 150 15.25 0.42 -8.35
CA GLY A 150 14.88 1.67 -7.69
C GLY A 150 13.62 1.56 -6.81
N GLY A 151 13.31 0.36 -6.31
CA GLY A 151 12.14 0.11 -5.45
C GLY A 151 12.23 0.75 -4.07
N ASP A 152 13.44 1.10 -3.63
CA ASP A 152 13.75 1.85 -2.41
C ASP A 152 13.67 3.38 -2.60
N ILE A 153 13.61 3.86 -3.84
CA ILE A 153 13.48 5.28 -4.14
C ILE A 153 12.05 5.76 -3.83
N PRO A 154 11.88 6.81 -3.00
CA PRO A 154 10.57 7.37 -2.70
C PRO A 154 9.82 7.80 -3.97
N LYS A 155 8.56 7.40 -4.11
CA LYS A 155 7.69 7.73 -5.26
C LYS A 155 7.02 9.11 -5.14
N ILE A 156 7.70 10.08 -4.53
CA ILE A 156 7.13 11.40 -4.21
C ILE A 156 6.80 12.17 -5.49
N ASP A 157 7.68 12.09 -6.48
CA ASP A 157 7.49 12.67 -7.81
C ASP A 157 6.20 12.19 -8.49
N ILE A 158 5.93 10.88 -8.43
CA ILE A 158 4.70 10.28 -8.97
C ILE A 158 3.49 10.87 -8.24
N VAL A 159 3.51 10.89 -6.90
CA VAL A 159 2.39 11.41 -6.10
C VAL A 159 2.15 12.90 -6.36
N GLU A 160 3.20 13.70 -6.47
CA GLU A 160 3.10 15.13 -6.77
C GLU A 160 2.52 15.37 -8.16
N ASN A 161 2.95 14.60 -9.16
CA ASN A 161 2.43 14.70 -10.51
C ASN A 161 0.95 14.30 -10.57
N LEU A 162 0.52 13.27 -9.85
CA LEU A 162 -0.91 12.92 -9.75
C LEU A 162 -1.75 14.00 -9.09
N LYS A 163 -1.22 14.67 -8.06
CA LYS A 163 -1.90 15.81 -7.42
C LYS A 163 -2.05 17.00 -8.36
N LYS A 164 -1.08 17.23 -9.24
CA LYS A 164 -1.10 18.29 -10.26
C LYS A 164 -2.06 17.94 -11.41
N LEU A 165 -1.94 16.74 -11.97
CA LEU A 165 -2.71 16.27 -13.13
C LEU A 165 -4.18 15.98 -12.80
N LYS A 166 -4.47 15.57 -11.56
CA LYS A 166 -5.81 15.20 -11.08
C LYS A 166 -6.55 14.25 -12.03
N PRO A 167 -5.96 13.10 -12.41
CA PRO A 167 -6.57 12.18 -13.37
C PRO A 167 -7.97 11.74 -12.94
N ASP A 168 -8.79 11.41 -13.94
CA ASP A 168 -10.14 10.88 -13.77
C ASP A 168 -10.13 9.38 -13.44
N PHE A 169 -9.11 8.66 -13.90
CA PHE A 169 -8.95 7.23 -13.66
C PHE A 169 -7.48 6.86 -13.41
N LEU A 170 -7.26 6.00 -12.42
CA LEU A 170 -5.96 5.38 -12.13
C LEU A 170 -6.01 3.94 -12.64
N PHE A 171 -5.22 3.64 -13.66
CA PHE A 171 -5.18 2.32 -14.29
C PHE A 171 -3.89 1.59 -13.92
N PHE A 172 -4.01 0.44 -13.25
CA PHE A 172 -2.87 -0.41 -12.89
C PHE A 172 -2.86 -1.62 -13.82
N SER A 173 -1.92 -1.67 -14.77
CA SER A 173 -1.94 -2.66 -15.85
C SER A 173 -1.29 -4.00 -15.50
N GLY A 174 -0.57 -4.09 -14.39
CA GLY A 174 0.14 -5.30 -13.95
C GLY A 174 1.40 -4.98 -13.17
N ASP A 175 2.08 -6.02 -12.69
CA ASP A 175 3.40 -5.94 -12.04
C ASP A 175 3.44 -4.96 -10.85
N GLN A 176 2.45 -5.04 -9.96
CA GLN A 176 2.42 -4.24 -8.73
C GLN A 176 3.11 -4.94 -7.56
N VAL A 177 3.32 -6.26 -7.67
CA VAL A 177 4.01 -7.10 -6.68
C VAL A 177 5.04 -7.94 -7.44
N TYR A 178 6.29 -7.86 -6.99
CA TYR A 178 7.42 -8.58 -7.56
C TYR A 178 7.90 -9.63 -6.55
N ASP A 179 7.17 -10.73 -6.44
CA ASP A 179 7.65 -11.95 -5.79
C ASP A 179 7.64 -13.07 -6.82
N HIS A 180 8.82 -13.55 -7.21
CA HIS A 180 8.98 -14.57 -8.26
C HIS A 180 9.18 -15.97 -7.70
N ASN A 181 9.03 -16.17 -6.39
CA ASN A 181 9.36 -17.43 -5.75
C ASN A 181 8.23 -18.48 -5.80
N ARG A 182 6.99 -18.08 -6.14
CA ARG A 182 5.80 -18.96 -6.13
C ARG A 182 4.76 -18.52 -7.17
N HIS A 183 5.05 -18.74 -8.45
CA HIS A 183 4.07 -18.58 -9.55
C HIS A 183 3.14 -19.78 -9.66
#